data_AF-W7XEU3-F1
#
_entry.id   AF-W7XEU3-F1
#
_cell.length_a   1.000
_cell.length_b   1.000
_cell.length_c   1.000
_cell.angle_alpha   90.00
_cell.angle_beta   90.00
_cell.angle_gamma   90.00
#
_symmetry.space_group_name_H-M   'P 1'
#
loop_
_entity.id
_entity.type
_entity.pdbx_description
1 polymer ?
#
loop_
_entity_poly.entity_id
_entity_poly.type
_entity_poly.pdbx_seq_one_letter_code
_entity_poly.pdbx_strand_id
1 'polypeptide(L)'
;MLCGGFQGKEITQKQHDLANHHLQDVNNLLGKSFTSLNVTKYSSQIVAGTNHLLEAEANDGTKLSLKVFEPLPHTNSPTQLSEAKLL
;
A
#
# COMPACT_ATOMS: atom_id res chain seq x y z
N MET A 1 -9.56 -20.41 -5.48
CA MET A 1 -8.52 -19.69 -4.74
C MET A 1 -7.19 -20.39 -4.98
N LEU A 2 -6.20 -19.67 -5.52
CA LEU A 2 -4.84 -20.18 -5.71
C LEU A 2 -3.89 -19.34 -4.85
N CYS A 3 -2.98 -19.99 -4.13
CA CYS A 3 -1.89 -19.32 -3.42
C CYS A 3 -1.08 -18.47 -4.42
N GLY A 4 -0.72 -17.24 -4.05
CA GLY A 4 0.16 -16.38 -4.83
C GLY A 4 -0.50 -15.44 -5.86
N GLY A 5 -1.81 -15.41 -6.02
CA GLY A 5 -2.50 -14.40 -6.84
C GLY A 5 -2.90 -13.15 -6.04
N PHE A 6 -2.82 -11.96 -6.65
CA PHE A 6 -3.50 -10.77 -6.11
C PHE A 6 -5.02 -10.93 -6.28
N GLN A 7 -5.75 -10.67 -5.21
CA GLN A 7 -7.21 -10.71 -5.19
C GLN A 7 -7.72 -9.33 -4.83
N GLY A 8 -8.58 -8.77 -5.70
CA GLY A 8 -9.28 -7.51 -5.44
C GLY A 8 -10.14 -7.63 -4.18
N LYS A 9 -10.08 -6.62 -3.32
CA LYS A 9 -10.81 -6.56 -2.05
C LYS A 9 -11.47 -5.20 -1.89
N GLU A 10 -12.52 -5.18 -1.07
CA GLU A 10 -13.18 -3.94 -0.68
C GLU A 10 -12.19 -3.01 0.03
N ILE A 11 -12.31 -1.72 -0.28
CA ILE A 11 -11.51 -0.67 0.33
C ILE A 11 -12.23 -0.25 1.61
N THR A 12 -11.54 -0.36 2.74
CA THR A 12 -12.02 0.12 4.04
C THR A 12 -11.07 1.18 4.57
N GLN A 13 -11.45 1.85 5.66
CA GLN A 13 -10.60 2.86 6.32
C GLN A 13 -9.18 2.34 6.59
N LYS A 14 -9.03 1.04 6.89
CA LYS A 14 -7.71 0.42 7.13
C LYS A 14 -6.74 0.58 5.96
N GLN A 15 -7.23 0.55 4.71
CA GLN A 15 -6.37 0.71 3.54
C GLN A 15 -5.91 2.16 3.38
N HIS A 16 -6.80 3.12 3.66
CA HIS A 16 -6.43 4.54 3.71
C HIS A 16 -5.39 4.78 4.81
N ASP A 17 -5.61 4.24 6.00
CA ASP A 17 -4.69 4.36 7.13
C ASP A 17 -3.33 3.73 6.79
N LEU A 18 -3.31 2.55 6.15
CA LEU A 18 -2.08 1.88 5.72
C LEU A 18 -1.30 2.70 4.68
N ALA A 19 -1.97 3.29 3.69
CA ALA A 19 -1.33 4.15 2.71
C ALA A 19 -0.75 5.41 3.37
N ASN A 20 -1.52 6.06 4.25
CA ASN A 20 -1.08 7.28 4.93
C ASN A 20 0.00 7.01 5.99
N HIS A 21 0.01 5.82 6.61
CA HIS A 21 1.10 5.39 7.49
C HIS A 21 2.46 5.39 6.78
N HIS A 22 2.48 5.02 5.50
CA HIS A 22 3.69 5.01 4.66
C HIS A 22 3.87 6.29 3.82
N LEU A 23 3.11 7.36 4.08
CA LEU A 23 3.17 8.60 3.30
C LEU A 23 4.60 9.19 3.23
N GLN A 24 5.31 9.17 4.35
CA GLN A 24 6.67 9.68 4.40
C GLN A 24 7.64 8.82 3.58
N ASP A 25 7.52 7.49 3.65
CA ASP A 25 8.33 6.56 2.85
C ASP A 25 8.09 6.78 1.34
N VAL A 26 6.83 6.98 0.95
CA VAL A 26 6.43 7.28 -0.44
C VAL A 26 7.04 8.59 -0.90
N ASN A 27 6.93 9.64 -0.10
CA ASN A 27 7.49 10.96 -0.42
C ASN A 27 9.00 10.91 -0.59
N ASN A 28 9.70 10.20 0.31
CA ASN A 28 11.14 10.00 0.25
C ASN A 28 11.55 9.22 -1.00
N LEU A 29 10.84 8.15 -1.34
CA LEU A 29 11.14 7.30 -2.49
C LEU A 29 10.88 8.02 -3.83
N LEU A 30 9.81 8.82 -3.91
CA LEU A 30 9.38 9.48 -5.14
C LEU A 30 9.92 10.92 -5.30
N GLY A 31 10.59 11.47 -4.28
CA GLY A 31 11.00 12.87 -4.25
C GLY A 31 9.80 13.84 -4.29
N LYS A 32 8.73 13.49 -3.58
CA LYS A 32 7.46 14.24 -3.56
C LYS A 32 7.14 14.72 -2.14
N SER A 33 6.08 15.50 -2.00
CA SER A 33 5.63 16.05 -0.72
C SER A 33 4.10 16.04 -0.62
N PHE A 34 3.52 14.86 -0.85
CA PHE A 34 2.09 14.62 -0.66
C PHE A 34 1.72 14.74 0.82
N THR A 35 0.51 15.23 1.11
CA THR A 35 -0.01 15.39 2.47
C THR A 35 -1.04 14.32 2.85
N SER A 36 -1.66 13.68 1.87
CA SER A 36 -2.60 12.58 2.09
C SER A 36 -2.71 11.69 0.86
N LEU A 37 -3.03 10.42 1.08
CA LEU A 37 -3.32 9.43 0.05
C LEU A 37 -4.75 8.91 0.20
N ASN A 38 -5.54 9.01 -0.87
CA ASN A 38 -6.87 8.44 -0.96
C ASN A 38 -6.83 7.15 -1.80
N VAL A 39 -7.03 6.00 -1.18
CA VAL A 39 -6.99 4.69 -1.86
C VAL A 39 -8.22 4.54 -2.76
N THR A 40 -7.99 4.22 -4.03
CA THR A 40 -9.02 4.05 -5.07
C THR A 40 -9.16 2.60 -5.54
N LYS A 41 -8.11 1.79 -5.40
CA LYS A 41 -8.17 0.33 -5.60
C LYS A 41 -7.31 -0.40 -4.58
N TYR A 42 -7.74 -1.60 -4.20
CA TYR A 42 -7.00 -2.45 -3.30
C TYR A 42 -7.03 -3.92 -3.75
N SER A 43 -5.88 -4.55 -3.70
CA SER A 43 -5.72 -5.99 -3.87
C SER A 43 -4.72 -6.53 -2.86
N SER A 44 -4.87 -7.79 -2.45
CA SER A 44 -3.91 -8.45 -1.55
C SER A 44 -3.45 -9.78 -2.11
N GLN A 45 -2.22 -10.17 -1.80
CA GLN A 45 -1.63 -11.46 -2.14
C GLN A 45 -1.06 -12.10 -0.87
N ILE A 46 -1.49 -13.32 -0.56
CA ILE A 46 -0.96 -14.10 0.55
C ILE A 46 0.37 -14.75 0.13
N VAL A 47 1.40 -14.54 0.94
CA VAL A 47 2.76 -15.08 0.82
C VAL A 47 3.22 -15.59 2.21
N ALA A 48 4.52 -15.61 2.52
CA ALA A 48 5.01 -15.71 3.90
C ALA A 48 4.78 -14.37 4.65
N GLY A 49 3.52 -13.94 4.71
CA GLY A 49 3.05 -12.60 5.03
C GLY A 49 1.93 -12.19 4.08
N THR A 50 1.65 -10.90 3.97
CA THR A 50 0.67 -10.35 3.01
C THR A 50 1.31 -9.22 2.22
N ASN A 51 1.21 -9.28 0.90
CA ASN A 51 1.44 -8.11 0.06
C ASN A 51 0.12 -7.37 -0.14
N HIS A 52 0.11 -6.07 0.16
CA HIS A 52 -0.97 -5.14 -0.15
C HIS A 52 -0.59 -4.31 -1.36
N LEU A 53 -1.38 -4.38 -2.42
CA LEU A 53 -1.26 -3.51 -3.59
C LEU A 53 -2.40 -2.49 -3.54
N LEU A 54 -2.02 -1.22 -3.46
CA LEU A 54 -2.92 -0.09 -3.33
C LEU A 54 -2.72 0.81 -4.55
N GLU A 55 -3.79 1.21 -5.22
CA GLU A 55 -3.78 2.40 -6.07
C GLU A 55 -4.38 3.54 -5.26
N ALA A 56 -3.73 4.70 -5.28
CA ALA A 56 -4.17 5.87 -4.53
C ALA A 56 -4.03 7.13 -5.36
N GLU A 57 -4.81 8.14 -4.99
CA GLU A 57 -4.71 9.50 -5.48
C GLU A 57 -4.23 10.41 -4.35
N ALA A 58 -3.17 11.18 -4.61
CA ALA A 58 -2.64 12.16 -3.67
C ALA A 58 -3.50 13.43 -3.65
N ASN A 59 -3.28 14.28 -2.65
CA ASN A 59 -4.00 15.55 -2.49
C ASN A 59 -3.87 16.53 -3.69
N ASP A 60 -2.85 16.35 -4.53
CA ASP A 60 -2.61 17.16 -5.74
C ASP A 60 -3.18 16.52 -7.01
N GLY A 61 -3.93 15.42 -6.88
CA GLY A 61 -4.51 14.65 -7.99
C GLY A 61 -3.55 13.64 -8.62
N THR A 62 -2.29 13.54 -8.15
CA THR A 62 -1.33 12.56 -8.65
C THR A 62 -1.80 11.14 -8.32
N LYS A 63 -1.81 10.26 -9.32
CA LYS A 63 -2.13 8.84 -9.13
C LYS A 63 -0.86 8.03 -8.94
N LEU A 64 -0.90 7.09 -8.00
CA LEU A 64 0.24 6.25 -7.66
C LEU A 64 -0.22 4.84 -7.26
N SER A 65 0.69 3.89 -7.46
CA SER A 65 0.58 2.53 -6.94
C SER A 65 1.59 2.33 -5.82
N LEU A 66 1.13 1.71 -4.73
CA LEU A 66 1.94 1.34 -3.57
C LEU A 66 1.87 -0.17 -3.37
N LYS A 67 3.02 -0.77 -3.08
CA LYS A 67 3.12 -2.14 -2.59
C LYS A 67 3.67 -2.12 -1.17
N VAL A 68 2.87 -2.58 -0.22
CA VAL A 68 3.25 -2.70 1.19
C VAL A 68 3.31 -4.17 1.57
N PHE A 69 4.38 -4.57 2.25
CA PHE A 69 4.53 -5.90 2.80
C PHE A 69 4.17 -5.90 4.28
N GLU A 70 3.27 -6.79 4.67
CA GLU A 70 2.90 -7.11 6.04
C GLU A 70 3.53 -8.46 6.43
N PRO A 71 4.51 -8.48 7.34
CA PRO A 71 5.13 -9.71 7.84
C PRO A 71 4.14 -10.62 8.57
N LEU A 72 4.50 -11.90 8.76
CA LEU A 72 3.66 -12.82 9.53
C LEU A 72 3.51 -12.34 10.99
N PRO A 73 2.33 -12.49 11.63
CA PRO A 73 2.06 -11.90 12.94
C PRO A 73 3.05 -12.29 14.05
N HIS A 74 3.56 -13.53 14.02
CA HIS A 74 4.51 -14.03 15.03
C HIS A 74 5.90 -13.38 14.94
N THR A 75 6.21 -12.67 13.85
CA THR A 75 7.48 -11.96 13.69
C THR A 75 7.52 -10.64 14.45
N ASN A 76 6.34 -10.09 14.81
CA ASN A 76 6.18 -8.75 15.43
C ASN A 76 6.87 -7.61 14.65
N SER A 77 7.16 -7.83 13.37
CA SER A 77 7.77 -6.83 12.50
C SER A 77 6.71 -5.86 11.96
N PRO A 78 7.03 -4.55 11.82
CA PRO A 78 6.11 -3.58 11.26
C PRO A 78 5.90 -3.81 9.75
N THR A 79 4.85 -3.20 9.20
CA THR A 79 4.64 -3.15 7.74
C THR A 79 5.74 -2.34 7.07
N GLN A 80 6.06 -2.66 5.83
CA GLN A 80 7.15 -2.04 5.08
C GLN A 80 6.70 -1.66 3.67
N LEU A 81 6.93 -0.41 3.27
CA LEU A 81 6.78 -0.01 1.87
C LEU A 81 7.83 -0.75 1.03
N SER A 82 7.36 -1.65 0.17
CA SER A 82 8.23 -2.40 -0.74
C SER A 82 8.46 -1.65 -2.05
N GLU A 83 7.45 -0.92 -2.53
CA GLU A 83 7.51 -0.20 -3.80
C GLU A 83 6.48 0.94 -3.82
N ALA A 84 6.83 2.07 -4.44
CA ALA A 84 5.86 3.08 -4.85
C ALA A 84 6.20 3.57 -6.27
N LYS A 85 5.16 3.79 -7.09
CA LYS A 85 5.28 4.22 -8.49
C LYS A 85 4.17 5.20 -8.84
N LEU A 86 4.48 6.21 -9.67
CA LEU A 86 3.47 7.07 -10.29
C LEU A 86 2.75 6.30 -11.41
N LEU A 87 1.45 6.56 -11.59
CA LEU A 87 0.60 5.94 -12.62
C LEU A 87 0.36 6.88 -13.82
#